data_AF-A0A0K9EVX9-F1
#
_entry.id   AF-A0A0K9EVX9-F1
#
_cell.length_a   1.000
_cell.length_b   1.000
_cell.length_c   1.000
_cell.angle_alpha   90.00
_cell.angle_beta   90.00
_cell.angle_gamma   90.00
#
_symmetry.space_group_name_H-M   'P 1'
#
loop_
_entity.id
_entity.type
_entity.pdbx_description
1 polymer ?
#
loop_
_entity_poly.entity_id
_entity_poly.type
_entity_poly.pdbx_seq_one_letter_code
_entity_poly.pdbx_strand_id
1 'polypeptide(L)'
;MANPRAERVAKRVQQIVAEMLGNRLKDPRLELVTITEARVTGDLQQATVYFTAHNEERMKDAERALNAARGIIRSEVGKQLGLRLTPTIEFELDRLPETARSFEDVLAAARHRDAQLARQRGTEYAGDADPYRKPREAEATAAAERQFETNTEATAHREAAAGAQAEPEAQAGATASAESDNAGER
;
A
#
# COMPACT_ATOMS: atom_id res chain seq x y z
N MET A 1 7.81 11.13 16.47
CA MET A 1 8.71 9.96 16.42
C MET A 1 8.22 8.95 17.45
N ALA A 2 8.34 7.65 17.17
CA ALA A 2 8.07 6.59 18.15
C ALA A 2 9.05 6.70 19.34
N ASN A 3 8.59 6.38 20.55
CA ASN A 3 9.42 6.38 21.76
C ASN A 3 9.31 5.01 22.42
N PRO A 4 10.26 4.09 22.14
CA PRO A 4 10.20 2.70 22.62
C PRO A 4 10.41 2.58 24.13
N ARG A 5 10.64 3.67 24.87
CA ARG A 5 10.54 3.70 26.33
C ARG A 5 9.11 4.04 26.77
N ALA A 6 8.50 5.08 26.19
CA ALA A 6 7.12 5.46 26.49
C ALA A 6 6.13 4.34 26.15
N GLU A 7 6.29 3.69 25.00
CA GLU A 7 5.44 2.55 24.57
C GLU A 7 5.51 1.35 25.51
N ARG A 8 6.70 1.03 26.05
CA ARG A 8 6.86 -0.05 27.05
C ARG A 8 6.25 0.33 28.40
N VAL A 9 6.40 1.58 28.84
CA VAL A 9 5.74 2.08 30.06
C VAL A 9 4.22 2.06 29.87
N ALA A 10 3.71 2.50 28.72
CA ALA A 10 2.29 2.53 28.38
C ALA A 10 1.66 1.12 28.43
N LYS A 11 2.26 0.14 27.77
CA LYS A 11 1.81 -1.27 27.83
C LYS A 11 1.81 -1.83 29.27
N ARG A 12 2.81 -1.48 30.09
CA ARG A 12 2.84 -1.93 31.49
C ARG A 12 1.82 -1.18 32.36
N VAL A 13 1.56 0.12 32.13
CA VAL A 13 0.47 0.87 32.77
C VAL A 13 -0.88 0.22 32.44
N GLN A 14 -1.16 -0.04 31.16
CA GLN A 14 -2.38 -0.71 30.72
C GLN A 14 -2.62 -2.03 31.47
N GLN A 15 -1.60 -2.88 31.52
CA GLN A 15 -1.66 -4.16 32.22
C GLN A 15 -1.96 -3.98 33.73
N ILE A 16 -1.22 -3.10 34.42
CA ILE A 16 -1.41 -2.88 35.87
C ILE A 16 -2.84 -2.36 36.15
N VAL A 17 -3.34 -1.41 35.36
CA VAL A 17 -4.69 -0.84 35.56
C VAL A 17 -5.78 -1.91 35.33
N ALA A 18 -5.63 -2.76 34.31
CA ALA A 18 -6.54 -3.88 34.06
C ALA A 18 -6.50 -4.93 35.20
N GLU A 19 -5.31 -5.31 35.67
CA GLU A 19 -5.13 -6.23 36.80
C GLU A 19 -5.75 -5.66 38.10
N MET A 20 -5.69 -4.34 38.31
CA MET A 20 -6.32 -3.67 39.45
C MET A 20 -7.84 -3.64 39.38
N LEU A 21 -8.41 -3.43 38.18
CA LEU A 21 -9.86 -3.44 37.99
C LEU A 21 -10.45 -4.81 38.30
N GLY A 22 -9.86 -5.89 37.77
CA GLY A 22 -10.34 -7.25 38.06
C GLY A 22 -10.17 -7.67 39.53
N ASN A 23 -9.04 -7.34 40.17
CA ASN A 23 -8.69 -7.93 41.47
C ASN A 23 -8.94 -7.03 42.70
N ARG A 24 -9.00 -5.71 42.53
CA ARG A 24 -8.86 -4.77 43.66
C ARG A 24 -9.95 -3.69 43.76
N LEU A 25 -10.57 -3.30 42.65
CA LEU A 25 -11.55 -2.20 42.60
C LEU A 25 -12.99 -2.74 42.59
N LYS A 26 -13.49 -3.06 43.78
CA LYS A 26 -14.86 -3.58 43.99
C LYS A 26 -15.91 -2.45 44.08
N ASP A 27 -16.03 -1.65 43.02
CA ASP A 27 -17.12 -0.66 42.85
C ASP A 27 -18.11 -1.18 41.78
N PRO A 28 -19.42 -1.33 42.08
CA PRO A 28 -20.42 -1.73 41.09
C PRO A 28 -20.50 -0.84 39.84
N ARG A 29 -20.01 0.40 39.89
CA ARG A 29 -19.88 1.29 38.70
C ARG A 29 -18.77 0.88 37.74
N LEU A 30 -17.85 0.02 38.18
CA LEU A 30 -16.73 -0.50 37.38
C LEU A 30 -17.01 -1.91 36.83
N GLU A 31 -18.16 -2.50 37.17
CA GLU A 31 -18.65 -3.72 36.53
C GLU A 31 -18.80 -3.50 35.01
N LEU A 32 -18.16 -4.37 34.22
CA LEU A 32 -18.09 -4.31 32.75
C LEU A 32 -17.28 -3.12 32.16
N VAL A 33 -16.42 -2.47 32.95
CA VAL A 33 -15.40 -1.52 32.45
C VAL A 33 -14.17 -2.27 31.94
N THR A 34 -13.78 -2.00 30.69
CA THR A 34 -12.60 -2.62 30.03
C THR A 34 -11.59 -1.54 29.64
N ILE A 35 -10.29 -1.78 29.87
CA ILE A 35 -9.20 -0.90 29.41
C ILE A 35 -8.73 -1.36 28.02
N THR A 36 -8.78 -0.48 27.03
CA THR A 36 -8.48 -0.81 25.62
C THR A 36 -7.07 -0.41 25.19
N GLU A 37 -6.59 0.77 25.62
CA GLU A 37 -5.24 1.28 25.36
C GLU A 37 -4.73 2.10 26.57
N ALA A 38 -3.42 2.31 26.65
CA ALA A 38 -2.86 3.42 27.40
C ALA A 38 -1.80 4.13 26.54
N ARG A 39 -1.70 5.45 26.66
CA ARG A 39 -0.68 6.29 26.04
C ARG A 39 0.08 7.05 27.10
N VAL A 40 1.36 7.30 26.86
CA VAL A 40 2.27 7.97 27.81
C VAL A 40 3.08 9.01 27.06
N THR A 41 3.25 10.19 27.64
CA THR A 41 4.04 11.28 27.04
C THR A 41 5.52 10.91 26.91
N GLY A 42 6.25 11.56 26.00
CA GLY A 42 7.65 11.23 25.70
C GLY A 42 8.61 11.40 26.89
N ASP A 43 8.23 12.21 27.87
CA ASP A 43 8.92 12.48 29.13
C ASP A 43 8.44 11.59 30.31
N LEU A 44 7.45 10.74 30.08
CA LEU A 44 6.81 9.85 31.06
C LEU A 44 6.07 10.55 32.21
N GLN A 45 5.71 11.83 32.08
CA GLN A 45 5.04 12.59 33.15
C GLN A 45 3.51 12.44 33.15
N GLN A 46 2.88 12.23 31.99
CA GLN A 46 1.43 12.02 31.86
C GLN A 46 1.13 10.68 31.19
N ALA A 47 0.04 10.04 31.60
CA ALA A 47 -0.45 8.78 31.05
C ALA A 47 -1.97 8.85 30.87
N THR A 48 -2.45 8.76 29.63
CA THR A 48 -3.89 8.70 29.32
C THR A 48 -4.29 7.23 29.13
N VAL A 49 -5.26 6.77 29.90
CA VAL A 49 -5.77 5.39 29.87
C VAL A 49 -7.15 5.41 29.23
N TYR A 50 -7.29 4.67 28.13
CA TYR A 50 -8.52 4.56 27.36
C TYR A 50 -9.36 3.41 27.89
N PHE A 51 -10.62 3.69 28.20
CA PHE A 51 -11.56 2.70 28.72
C PHE A 51 -12.87 2.71 27.93
N THR A 52 -13.52 1.56 27.89
CA THR A 52 -14.88 1.40 27.36
C THR A 52 -15.78 0.77 28.43
N ALA A 53 -17.07 1.09 28.37
CA ALA A 53 -18.11 0.52 29.23
C ALA A 53 -19.31 0.17 28.35
N HIS A 54 -20.03 -0.91 28.70
CA HIS A 54 -20.99 -1.53 27.78
C HIS A 54 -22.23 -0.67 27.45
N ASN A 55 -22.53 0.34 28.27
CA ASN A 55 -23.73 1.21 28.15
C ASN A 55 -23.32 2.69 28.27
N GLU A 56 -23.84 3.57 27.41
CA GLU A 56 -23.55 5.02 27.46
C GLU A 56 -23.89 5.67 28.81
N GLU A 57 -25.05 5.34 29.38
CA GLU A 57 -25.49 5.84 30.70
C GLU A 57 -24.48 5.48 31.81
N ARG A 58 -23.82 4.32 31.70
CA ARG A 58 -22.82 3.84 32.65
C ARG A 58 -21.46 4.51 32.46
N MET A 59 -21.14 5.03 31.26
CA MET A 59 -19.83 5.61 30.95
C MET A 59 -19.45 6.75 31.91
N LYS A 60 -20.39 7.69 32.14
CA LYS A 60 -20.18 8.82 33.06
C LYS A 60 -20.02 8.38 34.51
N ASP A 61 -20.65 7.27 34.92
CA ASP A 61 -20.55 6.73 36.27
C ASP A 61 -19.24 5.95 36.48
N ALA A 62 -18.82 5.16 35.48
CA ALA A 62 -17.51 4.54 35.41
C ALA A 62 -16.39 5.59 35.43
N GLU A 63 -16.50 6.67 34.65
CA GLU A 63 -15.52 7.77 34.62
C GLU A 63 -15.34 8.41 36.00
N ARG A 64 -16.45 8.66 36.74
CA ARG A 64 -16.38 9.21 38.11
C ARG A 64 -15.78 8.22 39.10
N ALA A 65 -16.07 6.92 38.97
CA ALA A 65 -15.47 5.87 39.80
C ALA A 65 -13.96 5.69 39.53
N LEU A 66 -13.52 5.69 38.26
CA LEU A 66 -12.11 5.68 37.86
C LEU A 66 -11.37 6.91 38.40
N ASN A 67 -11.96 8.10 38.27
CA ASN A 67 -11.37 9.34 38.79
C ASN A 67 -11.29 9.38 40.32
N ALA A 68 -12.22 8.74 41.05
CA ALA A 68 -12.10 8.54 42.49
C ALA A 68 -10.99 7.53 42.84
N ALA A 69 -10.89 6.43 42.08
CA ALA A 69 -9.86 5.40 42.24
C ALA A 69 -8.43 5.86 41.84
N ARG A 70 -8.33 6.96 41.08
CA ARG A 70 -7.10 7.54 40.48
C ARG A 70 -5.89 7.56 41.41
N GLY A 71 -6.07 7.93 42.68
CA GLY A 71 -4.97 7.96 43.67
C GLY A 71 -4.43 6.56 44.02
N ILE A 72 -5.32 5.57 44.18
CA ILE A 72 -4.96 4.17 44.48
C ILE A 72 -4.30 3.55 43.25
N ILE A 73 -4.87 3.78 42.06
CA ILE A 73 -4.34 3.30 40.77
C ILE A 73 -2.93 3.85 40.54
N ARG A 74 -2.74 5.17 40.67
CA ARG A 74 -1.41 5.81 40.55
C ARG A 74 -0.40 5.24 41.57
N SER A 75 -0.82 5.06 42.82
CA SER A 75 0.06 4.52 43.88
C SER A 75 0.55 3.11 43.59
N GLU A 76 -0.26 2.27 42.98
CA GLU A 76 0.10 0.89 42.64
C GLU A 76 0.92 0.82 41.34
N VAL A 77 0.55 1.60 40.33
CA VAL A 77 1.34 1.80 39.10
C VAL A 77 2.76 2.29 39.43
N GLY A 78 2.91 3.22 40.39
CA GLY A 78 4.22 3.69 40.85
C GLY A 78 5.10 2.58 41.42
N LYS A 79 4.55 1.74 42.31
CA LYS A 79 5.27 0.59 42.89
C LYS A 79 5.73 -0.41 41.83
N GLN A 80 4.85 -0.73 40.87
CA GLN A 80 5.11 -1.79 39.89
C GLN A 80 5.92 -1.34 38.66
N LEU A 81 5.98 -0.03 38.37
CA LEU A 81 6.86 0.51 37.32
C LEU A 81 8.29 0.78 37.78
N GLY A 82 8.52 0.97 39.09
CA GLY A 82 9.84 1.30 39.64
C GLY A 82 10.42 2.63 39.17
N LEU A 83 9.59 3.55 38.65
CA LEU A 83 10.03 4.85 38.14
C LEU A 83 10.21 5.87 39.27
N ARG A 84 11.31 6.65 39.21
CA ARG A 84 11.60 7.79 40.12
C ARG A 84 10.46 8.81 40.19
N LEU A 85 9.73 8.99 39.09
CA LEU A 85 8.50 9.79 39.03
C LEU A 85 7.39 8.90 38.48
N THR A 86 6.27 8.81 39.20
CA THR A 86 5.08 8.12 38.73
C THR A 86 4.21 9.08 37.92
N PRO A 87 3.80 8.75 36.67
CA PRO A 87 2.99 9.64 35.86
C PRO A 87 1.68 10.05 36.54
N THR A 88 1.13 11.18 36.12
CA THR A 88 -0.27 11.52 36.36
C THR A 88 -1.13 10.72 35.39
N ILE A 89 -2.02 9.88 35.93
CA ILE A 89 -2.92 9.03 35.14
C ILE A 89 -4.21 9.82 34.87
N GLU A 90 -4.65 9.87 33.63
CA GLU A 90 -5.94 10.42 33.16
C GLU A 90 -6.75 9.31 32.51
N PHE A 91 -8.08 9.43 32.55
CA PHE A 91 -8.99 8.45 31.96
C PHE A 91 -9.80 9.14 30.86
N GLU A 92 -9.79 8.58 29.65
CA GLU A 92 -10.63 9.05 28.53
C GLU A 92 -11.47 7.89 28.01
N LEU A 93 -12.69 8.16 27.57
CA LEU A 93 -13.52 7.17 26.89
C LEU A 93 -12.92 6.80 25.53
N ASP A 94 -12.80 5.51 25.27
CA ASP A 94 -12.46 5.00 23.94
C ASP A 94 -13.66 5.13 22.98
N ARG A 95 -13.44 5.80 21.85
CA ARG A 95 -14.43 6.02 20.77
C ARG A 95 -14.27 5.03 19.60
N LEU A 96 -13.21 4.20 19.58
CA LEU A 96 -13.01 3.18 18.54
C LEU A 96 -14.17 2.16 18.41
N PRO A 97 -14.94 1.79 19.47
CA PRO A 97 -16.05 0.84 19.33
C PRO A 97 -17.15 1.27 18.35
N GLU A 98 -17.36 2.57 18.15
CA GLU A 98 -18.30 3.09 17.14
C GLU A 98 -17.73 2.94 15.73
N THR A 99 -16.45 3.26 15.53
CA THR A 99 -15.78 3.19 14.23
C THR A 99 -15.69 1.75 13.71
N ALA A 100 -15.53 0.76 14.60
CA ALA A 100 -15.53 -0.65 14.23
C ALA A 100 -16.85 -1.10 13.57
N ARG A 101 -18.00 -0.57 14.01
CA ARG A 101 -19.32 -0.91 13.45
C ARG A 101 -19.45 -0.40 12.01
N SER A 102 -19.09 0.86 11.75
CA SER A 102 -19.21 1.44 10.41
C SER A 102 -18.30 0.77 9.37
N PHE A 103 -17.15 0.20 9.79
CA PHE A 103 -16.33 -0.63 8.91
C PHE A 103 -17.02 -1.96 8.52
N GLU A 104 -17.66 -2.66 9.46
CA GLU A 104 -18.43 -3.87 9.15
C GLU A 104 -19.66 -3.56 8.27
N ASP A 105 -20.36 -2.44 8.52
CA ASP A 105 -21.49 -2.00 7.69
C ASP A 105 -21.05 -1.74 6.23
N VAL A 106 -19.92 -1.04 6.03
CA VAL A 106 -19.34 -0.79 4.70
C VAL A 106 -18.89 -2.09 4.04
N LEU A 107 -18.29 -3.02 4.79
CA LEU A 107 -17.81 -4.31 4.29
C LEU A 107 -18.98 -5.25 3.92
N ALA A 108 -20.07 -5.24 4.68
CA ALA A 108 -21.32 -5.92 4.34
C ALA A 108 -21.96 -5.33 3.09
N ALA A 109 -22.01 -3.99 2.97
CA ALA A 109 -22.52 -3.30 1.78
C ALA A 109 -21.64 -3.51 0.53
N ALA A 110 -20.33 -3.76 0.67
CA ALA A 110 -19.47 -4.22 -0.41
C ALA A 110 -19.83 -5.66 -0.84
N ARG A 111 -19.74 -6.63 0.10
CA ARG A 111 -20.08 -8.04 -0.13
C ARG A 111 -21.46 -8.23 -0.79
N HIS A 112 -22.46 -7.44 -0.39
CA HIS A 112 -23.79 -7.52 -0.97
C HIS A 112 -23.84 -7.06 -2.44
N ARG A 113 -23.12 -5.98 -2.80
CA ARG A 113 -23.02 -5.53 -4.20
C ARG A 113 -22.21 -6.50 -5.06
N ASP A 114 -21.12 -7.04 -4.53
CA ASP A 114 -20.31 -8.04 -5.23
C ASP A 114 -21.12 -9.32 -5.49
N ALA A 115 -21.94 -9.75 -4.53
CA ALA A 115 -22.86 -10.88 -4.69
C ALA A 115 -24.00 -10.61 -5.69
N GLN A 116 -24.46 -9.36 -5.84
CA GLN A 116 -25.41 -9.00 -6.91
C GLN A 116 -24.71 -9.04 -8.28
N LEU A 117 -23.52 -8.44 -8.40
CA LEU A 117 -22.71 -8.46 -9.63
C LEU A 117 -22.36 -9.89 -10.07
N ALA A 118 -21.98 -10.76 -9.14
CA ALA A 118 -21.68 -12.17 -9.41
C ALA A 118 -22.91 -12.99 -9.88
N ARG A 119 -24.14 -12.55 -9.55
CA ARG A 119 -25.38 -13.15 -10.07
C ARG A 119 -25.81 -12.59 -11.42
N GLN A 120 -25.31 -11.41 -11.81
CA GLN A 120 -25.64 -10.72 -13.06
C GLN A 120 -24.58 -10.96 -14.16
N ARG A 121 -23.35 -11.33 -13.80
CA ARG A 121 -22.29 -11.70 -14.73
C ARG A 121 -22.44 -13.15 -15.18
N GLY A 122 -22.52 -13.36 -16.49
CA GLY A 122 -22.35 -14.67 -17.09
C GLY A 122 -20.90 -15.18 -16.99
N THR A 123 -20.67 -16.41 -17.44
CA THR A 123 -19.34 -17.06 -17.42
C THR A 123 -18.41 -16.63 -18.54
N GLU A 124 -18.84 -15.73 -19.44
CA GLU A 124 -17.99 -15.21 -20.52
C GLU A 124 -16.96 -14.23 -19.95
N TYR A 125 -15.69 -14.58 -20.12
CA TYR A 125 -14.55 -13.73 -19.77
C TYR A 125 -14.36 -12.66 -20.86
N ALA A 126 -13.91 -11.45 -20.48
CA ALA A 126 -13.81 -10.31 -21.39
C ALA A 126 -12.57 -10.34 -22.32
N GLY A 127 -12.22 -11.51 -22.87
CA GLY A 127 -11.10 -11.70 -23.77
C GLY A 127 -10.98 -13.14 -24.27
N ASP A 128 -10.37 -13.31 -25.45
CA ASP A 128 -10.19 -14.60 -26.12
C ASP A 128 -9.30 -15.58 -25.34
N ALA A 129 -9.48 -16.88 -25.63
CA ALA A 129 -8.84 -17.98 -24.89
C ALA A 129 -7.31 -18.07 -25.03
N ASP A 130 -6.70 -17.33 -25.95
CA ASP A 130 -5.25 -17.21 -26.13
C ASP A 130 -4.88 -15.74 -26.41
N PRO A 131 -4.48 -14.96 -25.40
CA PRO A 131 -4.14 -13.54 -25.57
C PRO A 131 -2.74 -13.30 -26.15
N TYR A 132 -1.98 -14.36 -26.47
CA TYR A 132 -0.60 -14.24 -26.92
C TYR A 132 -0.46 -14.32 -28.45
N ARG A 133 0.29 -13.38 -29.02
CA ARG A 133 0.59 -13.34 -30.45
C ARG A 133 1.57 -14.47 -30.80
N LYS A 134 1.06 -15.52 -31.44
CA LYS A 134 1.88 -16.65 -31.92
C LYS A 134 3.01 -16.18 -32.85
N PRO A 135 4.22 -16.75 -32.75
CA PRO A 135 5.31 -16.46 -33.67
C PRO A 135 4.93 -16.89 -35.09
N ARG A 136 5.45 -16.19 -36.11
CA ARG A 136 5.23 -16.56 -37.51
C ARG A 136 5.95 -17.86 -37.83
N GLU A 137 5.22 -18.81 -38.40
CA GLU A 137 5.79 -20.04 -38.97
C GLU A 137 6.68 -19.68 -40.18
N ALA A 138 7.86 -20.27 -40.24
CA ALA A 138 8.94 -19.85 -41.14
C ALA A 138 8.89 -20.54 -42.52
N GLU A 139 7.70 -20.69 -43.13
CA GLU A 139 7.54 -21.35 -44.43
C GLU A 139 7.87 -20.44 -45.64
N ALA A 140 8.09 -19.14 -45.41
CA ALA A 140 8.31 -18.15 -46.47
C ALA A 140 9.76 -18.09 -47.04
N THR A 141 10.74 -18.77 -46.42
CA THR A 141 12.15 -18.72 -46.86
C THR A 141 12.41 -19.57 -48.11
N ALA A 142 11.87 -20.79 -48.18
CA ALA A 142 12.10 -21.75 -49.26
C ALA A 142 11.49 -21.35 -50.63
N ALA A 143 10.81 -20.20 -50.72
CA ALA A 143 10.32 -19.61 -51.96
C ALA A 143 11.23 -18.48 -52.48
N ALA A 144 11.94 -17.76 -51.62
CA ALA A 144 12.78 -16.63 -52.00
C ALA A 144 14.09 -17.06 -52.67
N GLU A 145 14.73 -18.12 -52.15
CA GLU A 145 16.01 -18.63 -52.68
C GLU A 145 15.87 -19.08 -54.14
N ARG A 146 14.81 -19.84 -54.45
CA ARG A 146 14.50 -20.32 -55.81
C ARG A 146 14.14 -19.23 -56.82
N GLN A 147 13.87 -18.00 -56.39
CA GLN A 147 13.61 -16.86 -57.29
C GLN A 147 14.89 -16.07 -57.63
N PHE A 148 16.00 -16.33 -56.93
CA PHE A 148 17.27 -15.62 -57.15
C PHE A 148 18.09 -16.26 -58.29
N GLU A 149 18.20 -17.59 -58.30
CA GLU A 149 18.90 -18.35 -59.35
C GLU A 149 18.25 -18.10 -60.73
N THR A 150 16.92 -18.21 -60.84
CA THR A 150 16.18 -18.02 -62.10
C THR A 150 16.33 -16.62 -62.72
N ASN A 151 16.66 -15.61 -61.92
CA ASN A 151 16.87 -14.23 -62.42
C ASN A 151 18.31 -13.96 -62.88
N THR A 152 19.27 -14.81 -62.51
CA THR A 152 20.69 -14.64 -62.91
C THR A 152 20.95 -15.25 -64.30
N GLU A 153 20.25 -16.32 -64.68
CA GLU A 153 20.30 -16.84 -66.05
C GLU A 153 19.57 -15.92 -67.05
N ALA A 154 18.53 -15.21 -66.60
CA ALA A 154 17.71 -14.34 -67.45
C ALA A 154 18.41 -13.05 -67.91
N THR A 155 19.37 -12.51 -67.14
CA THR A 155 20.11 -11.29 -67.50
C THR A 155 21.19 -11.53 -68.56
N ALA A 156 21.82 -12.71 -68.57
CA ALA A 156 22.92 -13.05 -69.49
C ALA A 156 22.53 -13.01 -70.99
N HIS A 157 21.24 -13.09 -71.32
CA HIS A 157 20.74 -13.08 -72.70
C HIS A 157 20.37 -11.69 -73.25
N ARG A 158 20.46 -10.60 -72.47
CA ARG A 158 19.87 -9.29 -72.86
C ARG A 158 20.86 -8.22 -73.34
N GLU A 159 22.17 -8.39 -73.18
CA GLU A 159 23.18 -7.39 -73.59
C GLU A 159 23.55 -7.42 -75.08
N ALA A 160 22.94 -8.29 -75.89
CA ALA A 160 23.26 -8.44 -77.32
C ALA A 160 22.57 -7.43 -78.27
N ALA A 161 21.78 -6.47 -77.74
CA ALA A 161 21.00 -5.52 -78.54
C ALA A 161 21.43 -4.07 -78.28
N ALA A 162 22.48 -3.61 -78.98
CA ALA A 162 23.08 -2.29 -78.80
C ALA A 162 22.45 -1.19 -79.68
N GLY A 163 22.55 0.07 -79.20
CA GLY A 163 22.36 1.30 -79.99
C GLY A 163 21.04 2.05 -79.76
N ALA A 164 21.00 3.39 -79.81
CA ALA A 164 22.10 4.36 -79.92
C ALA A 164 21.66 5.79 -79.51
N GLN A 165 22.65 6.63 -79.13
CA GLN A 165 22.64 8.12 -79.07
C GLN A 165 21.65 8.77 -78.06
N ALA A 166 22.07 9.37 -76.93
CA ALA A 166 22.91 10.57 -76.69
C ALA A 166 22.17 11.91 -76.98
N GLU A 167 22.08 12.94 -76.11
CA GLU A 167 23.03 13.64 -75.19
C GLU A 167 24.24 14.31 -75.89
N PRO A 168 24.91 15.35 -75.30
CA PRO A 168 24.69 16.10 -74.03
C PRO A 168 24.20 17.56 -74.33
N GLU A 169 24.25 18.63 -73.51
CA GLU A 169 24.74 19.03 -72.14
C GLU A 169 23.62 19.82 -71.39
N ALA A 170 23.60 20.13 -70.08
CA ALA A 170 24.53 20.06 -68.91
C ALA A 170 25.09 21.42 -68.37
N GLN A 171 25.72 21.34 -67.18
CA GLN A 171 26.44 22.38 -66.39
C GLN A 171 25.62 23.35 -65.49
N ALA A 172 26.06 23.73 -64.28
CA ALA A 172 27.11 23.18 -63.38
C ALA A 172 27.03 23.77 -61.94
N GLY A 173 27.74 23.17 -60.98
CA GLY A 173 27.90 23.60 -59.56
C GLY A 173 27.27 22.62 -58.56
N ALA A 174 27.96 21.81 -57.74
CA ALA A 174 29.29 21.89 -57.07
C ALA A 174 29.39 23.03 -56.03
N THR A 175 29.97 22.88 -54.83
CA THR A 175 30.80 21.81 -54.19
C THR A 175 30.16 21.35 -52.84
N ALA A 176 30.50 20.26 -52.14
CA ALA A 176 31.76 19.56 -51.80
C ALA A 176 32.69 20.34 -50.84
N SER A 177 33.49 19.59 -50.03
CA SER A 177 34.29 20.01 -48.83
C SER A 177 33.46 20.24 -47.55
N ALA A 178 33.95 20.05 -46.31
CA ALA A 178 35.14 19.39 -45.71
C ALA A 178 34.80 19.14 -44.20
N GLU A 179 35.17 18.04 -43.52
CA GLU A 179 36.50 17.66 -43.01
C GLU A 179 37.05 18.59 -41.90
N SER A 180 36.71 18.29 -40.64
CA SER A 180 37.35 18.66 -39.34
C SER A 180 36.49 18.03 -38.23
N ASP A 181 36.89 17.16 -37.30
CA ASP A 181 38.15 16.81 -36.62
C ASP A 181 38.36 17.48 -35.24
N ASN A 182 38.71 16.63 -34.26
CA ASN A 182 39.37 16.88 -32.97
C ASN A 182 38.63 17.59 -31.78
N ALA A 183 38.98 17.11 -30.57
CA ALA A 183 38.78 17.62 -29.21
C ALA A 183 37.34 17.87 -28.68
N GLY A 184 37.04 17.68 -27.39
CA GLY A 184 37.87 17.22 -26.26
C GLY A 184 37.61 18.02 -24.98
N GLU A 185 37.78 17.39 -23.80
CA GLU A 185 37.68 18.00 -22.45
C GLU A 185 36.25 18.47 -22.03
N ARG A 186 35.76 18.26 -20.80
CA ARG A 186 36.29 17.67 -19.56
C ARG A 186 35.16 16.98 -18.78
#